data_AF-A0A6J6TY76-F1
#
_entry.id   AF-A0A6J6TY76-F1
#
_cell.length_a   1.000
_cell.length_b   1.000
_cell.length_c   1.000
_cell.angle_alpha   90.00
_cell.angle_beta   90.00
_cell.angle_gamma   90.00
#
_symmetry.space_group_name_H-M   'P 1'
#
loop_
_entity.id
_entity.type
_entity.pdbx_description
1 polymer ?
#
loop_
_entity_poly.entity_id
_entity_poly.type
_entity_poly.pdbx_seq_one_letter_code
_entity_poly.pdbx_strand_id
1 'polypeptide(L)'
;MGVYSRFGNKDGLLEALFVRGFEALQVAIEIPRTLSPLRRLHAGCRAYRQFAIDNPQLYHLMFEQMMLLELSPEAKDAATASFGTLVDRVHAAMDSGGLAAGDSTDAAQQIWSAIHGAVSLEIAGVHFAHDREANFAAMVDSLLRGLAPRA
;
A
#
# COMPACT_ATOMS: atom_id res chain seq x y z
N MET A 1 -1.54 -25.73 25.23
CA MET A 1 -1.98 -24.32 25.20
C MET A 1 -2.09 -23.93 23.75
N GLY A 2 -3.32 -23.80 23.24
CA GLY A 2 -3.58 -23.57 21.81
C GLY A 2 -3.39 -22.11 21.43
N VAL A 3 -3.20 -21.83 20.13
CA VAL A 3 -2.98 -20.49 19.59
C VAL A 3 -4.05 -19.48 20.07
N TYR A 4 -5.31 -19.89 20.14
CA TYR A 4 -6.42 -19.02 20.58
C TYR A 4 -6.33 -18.56 22.05
N SER A 5 -5.68 -19.31 22.95
CA SER A 5 -5.60 -18.89 24.36
C SER A 5 -4.70 -17.66 24.55
N ARG A 6 -3.78 -17.40 23.60
CA ARG A 6 -2.94 -16.19 23.60
C ARG A 6 -3.69 -14.95 23.09
N PHE A 7 -4.67 -15.15 22.22
CA PHE A 7 -5.41 -14.06 21.54
C PHE A 7 -6.87 -13.94 22.00
N GLY A 8 -7.24 -14.67 23.05
CA GLY A 8 -8.61 -14.75 23.57
C GLY A 8 -9.54 -15.60 22.70
N ASN A 9 -9.69 -15.26 21.42
CA ASN A 9 -10.60 -15.92 20.48
C ASN A 9 -10.09 -15.81 19.02
N LYS A 10 -10.94 -16.17 18.05
CA LYS A 10 -10.64 -16.07 16.62
C LYS A 10 -10.45 -14.61 16.17
N ASP A 11 -11.28 -13.70 16.67
CA ASP A 11 -11.26 -12.29 16.25
C ASP A 11 -9.98 -11.60 16.73
N GLY A 12 -9.54 -11.87 17.95
CA GLY A 12 -8.26 -11.39 18.46
C GLY A 12 -7.05 -11.97 17.72
N LEU A 13 -7.17 -13.19 17.18
CA LEU A 13 -6.13 -13.74 16.29
C LEU A 13 -6.12 -13.02 14.93
N LEU A 14 -7.29 -12.75 14.35
CA LEU A 14 -7.40 -12.03 13.08
C LEU A 14 -6.91 -10.58 13.21
N GLU A 15 -7.22 -9.90 14.32
CA GLU A 15 -6.70 -8.57 14.61
C GLU A 15 -5.16 -8.58 14.74
N ALA A 16 -4.60 -9.55 15.45
CA ALA A 16 -3.14 -9.66 15.57
C ALA A 16 -2.47 -9.92 14.21
N LEU A 17 -3.10 -10.72 13.34
CA LEU A 17 -2.62 -10.94 11.97
C LEU A 17 -2.77 -9.69 11.10
N PHE A 18 -3.84 -8.92 11.28
CA PHE A 18 -4.06 -7.64 10.61
C PHE A 18 -2.93 -6.64 10.94
N VAL A 19 -2.64 -6.44 12.23
CA VAL A 19 -1.56 -5.57 12.70
C VAL A 19 -0.22 -6.02 12.12
N ARG A 20 0.09 -7.31 12.24
CA ARG A 20 1.31 -7.90 11.67
C ARG A 20 1.39 -7.71 10.15
N GLY A 21 0.25 -7.72 9.46
CA GLY A 21 0.19 -7.48 8.03
C GLY A 21 0.66 -6.08 7.65
N PHE A 22 0.19 -5.05 8.36
CA PHE A 22 0.62 -3.67 8.14
C PHE A 22 2.07 -3.44 8.57
N GLU A 23 2.54 -4.06 9.65
CA GLU A 23 3.96 -4.04 10.02
C GLU A 23 4.85 -4.66 8.92
N ALA A 24 4.44 -5.79 8.35
CA ALA A 24 5.16 -6.44 7.26
C ALA A 24 5.12 -5.60 5.98
N LEU A 25 3.99 -4.95 5.70
CA LEU A 25 3.87 -4.03 4.57
C LEU A 25 4.81 -2.84 4.72
N GLN A 26 4.87 -2.21 5.91
CA GLN A 26 5.77 -1.10 6.22
C GLN A 26 7.21 -1.47 5.88
N VAL A 27 7.69 -2.63 6.36
CA VAL A 27 9.02 -3.15 6.06
C VAL A 27 9.21 -3.38 4.56
N ALA A 28 8.24 -4.01 3.89
CA ALA A 28 8.33 -4.30 2.47
C ALA A 28 8.45 -3.03 1.60
N ILE A 29 7.79 -1.95 2.00
CA ILE A 29 7.85 -0.67 1.28
C ILE A 29 9.02 0.21 1.72
N GLU A 30 9.91 -0.21 2.62
CA GLU A 30 11.09 0.60 3.01
C GLU A 30 12.05 0.78 1.82
N ILE A 31 12.04 1.97 1.22
CA ILE A 31 12.91 2.30 0.10
C ILE A 31 14.09 3.17 0.57
N PRO A 32 15.35 2.81 0.22
CA PRO A 32 16.55 3.56 0.56
C PRO A 32 16.44 5.05 0.24
N ARG A 33 16.91 5.89 1.18
CA ARG A 33 16.93 7.36 1.03
C ARG A 33 17.97 7.86 0.02
N THR A 34 18.80 6.98 -0.52
CA THR A 34 19.78 7.28 -1.58
C THR A 34 19.12 7.56 -2.93
N LEU A 35 17.88 7.11 -3.14
CA LEU A 35 17.08 7.43 -4.32
C LEU A 35 16.40 8.80 -4.17
N SER A 36 16.18 9.50 -5.29
CA SER A 36 15.39 10.73 -5.29
C SER A 36 13.95 10.49 -4.79
N PRO A 37 13.26 11.48 -4.21
CA PRO A 37 11.91 11.30 -3.66
C PRO A 37 10.92 10.67 -4.66
N LEU A 38 10.90 11.14 -5.91
CA LEU A 38 10.05 10.57 -6.95
C LEU A 38 10.40 9.10 -7.27
N ARG A 39 11.69 8.76 -7.33
CA ARG A 39 12.14 7.37 -7.53
C ARG A 39 11.77 6.47 -6.35
N ARG A 40 11.80 7.01 -5.13
CA ARG A 40 11.37 6.27 -3.92
C ARG A 40 9.87 5.99 -3.94
N LEU A 41 9.07 6.97 -4.34
CA LEU A 41 7.62 6.80 -4.52
C LEU A 41 7.32 5.72 -5.56
N HIS A 42 8.02 5.76 -6.70
CA HIS A 42 7.92 4.75 -7.75
C HIS A 42 8.25 3.34 -7.25
N ALA A 43 9.42 3.18 -6.62
CA ALA A 43 9.85 1.90 -6.06
C ALA A 43 8.90 1.40 -4.96
N GLY A 44 8.33 2.30 -4.16
CA GLY A 44 7.32 1.97 -3.16
C GLY A 44 6.05 1.37 -3.76
N CYS A 45 5.59 1.87 -4.91
CA CYS A 45 4.44 1.30 -5.62
C CYS A 45 4.70 -0.14 -6.08
N ARG A 46 5.92 -0.41 -6.59
CA ARG A 46 6.32 -1.77 -7.00
C ARG A 46 6.42 -2.70 -5.80
N ALA A 47 7.03 -2.23 -4.71
CA ALA A 47 7.16 -2.99 -3.48
C ALA A 47 5.80 -3.34 -2.86
N TYR A 48 4.83 -2.40 -2.89
CA TYR A 48 3.45 -2.64 -2.47
C TYR A 48 2.80 -3.80 -3.25
N ARG A 49 2.93 -3.77 -4.59
CA ARG A 49 2.45 -4.87 -5.43
C ARG A 49 3.14 -6.19 -5.12
N GLN A 50 4.46 -6.19 -5.00
CA GLN A 50 5.24 -7.40 -4.74
C GLN A 50 4.83 -8.04 -3.40
N PHE A 51 4.71 -7.23 -2.34
CA PHE A 51 4.22 -7.67 -1.04
C PHE A 51 2.87 -8.38 -1.16
N ALA A 52 1.94 -7.78 -1.89
CA ALA A 52 0.58 -8.31 -2.05
C ALA A 52 0.57 -9.65 -2.81
N ILE A 53 1.36 -9.78 -3.87
CA ILE A 53 1.48 -11.02 -4.66
C ILE A 53 2.16 -12.14 -3.86
N ASP A 54 3.16 -11.80 -3.06
CA ASP A 54 3.87 -12.78 -2.22
C ASP A 54 3.03 -13.22 -1.00
N ASN A 55 2.04 -12.40 -0.60
CA ASN A 55 1.23 -12.62 0.60
C ASN A 55 -0.28 -12.45 0.35
N PRO A 56 -0.90 -13.15 -0.62
CA PRO A 56 -2.26 -12.86 -1.07
C PRO A 56 -3.32 -13.07 0.02
N GLN A 57 -3.11 -14.06 0.90
CA GLN A 57 -4.03 -14.33 2.02
C GLN A 57 -3.97 -13.23 3.10
N LEU A 58 -2.76 -12.73 3.38
CA LEU A 58 -2.56 -11.63 4.32
C LEU A 58 -3.09 -10.32 3.75
N TYR A 59 -2.87 -10.07 2.47
CA TYR A 59 -3.44 -8.93 1.76
C TYR A 59 -4.98 -8.92 1.82
N HIS A 60 -5.60 -10.06 1.53
CA HIS A 60 -7.05 -10.24 1.61
C HIS A 60 -7.57 -10.00 3.04
N LEU A 61 -6.85 -10.47 4.06
CA LEU A 61 -7.18 -10.15 5.46
C LEU A 61 -7.11 -8.64 5.74
N MET A 62 -6.03 -7.99 5.32
CA MET A 62 -5.75 -6.57 5.60
C MET A 62 -6.74 -5.61 4.95
N PHE A 63 -7.27 -5.92 3.77
CA PHE A 63 -8.05 -4.96 2.98
C PHE A 63 -9.49 -5.41 2.70
N GLU A 64 -9.80 -6.71 2.68
CA GLU A 64 -11.15 -7.19 2.36
C GLU A 64 -11.89 -7.69 3.61
N GLN A 65 -11.26 -8.56 4.40
CA GLN A 65 -11.92 -9.17 5.56
C GLN A 65 -12.02 -8.23 6.76
N MET A 66 -11.14 -7.23 6.87
CA MET A 66 -11.15 -6.29 8.00
C MET A 66 -12.44 -5.47 8.10
N MET A 67 -13.16 -5.28 6.99
CA MET A 67 -14.45 -4.57 6.96
C MET A 67 -15.54 -5.31 7.75
N LEU A 68 -15.29 -6.57 8.11
CA LEU A 68 -16.19 -7.43 8.88
C LEU A 68 -15.73 -7.61 10.34
N LEU A 69 -14.61 -6.99 10.75
CA LEU A 69 -14.04 -7.10 12.08
C LEU A 69 -14.22 -5.80 12.88
N GLU A 70 -14.55 -5.94 14.15
CA GLU A 70 -14.49 -4.84 15.12
C GLU A 70 -13.04 -4.66 15.58
N LEU A 71 -12.27 -3.85 14.86
CA LEU A 71 -10.87 -3.56 15.17
C LEU A 71 -10.74 -2.57 16.33
N SER A 72 -9.81 -2.89 17.24
CA SER A 72 -9.34 -1.96 18.27
C SER A 72 -8.77 -0.67 17.68
N PRO A 73 -8.79 0.46 18.43
CA PRO A 73 -8.14 1.69 18.01
C PRO A 73 -6.67 1.48 17.62
N GLU A 74 -5.93 0.69 18.41
CA GLU A 74 -4.52 0.39 18.19
C GLU A 74 -4.31 -0.38 16.89
N ALA A 75 -5.22 -1.28 16.53
CA ALA A 75 -5.15 -1.97 15.24
C ALA A 75 -5.37 -0.99 14.07
N LYS A 76 -6.35 -0.09 14.18
CA LYS A 76 -6.61 0.95 13.16
C LYS A 76 -5.42 1.90 12.96
N ASP A 77 -4.64 2.15 14.01
CA ASP A 77 -3.43 2.96 13.92
C ASP A 77 -2.37 2.34 13.00
N ALA A 78 -2.25 1.01 12.95
CA ALA A 78 -1.29 0.33 12.05
C ALA A 78 -1.59 0.58 10.57
N ALA A 79 -2.87 0.55 10.20
CA ALA A 79 -3.32 0.88 8.84
C ALA A 79 -3.12 2.36 8.52
N THR A 80 -3.48 3.23 9.46
CA THR A 80 -3.33 4.69 9.34
C THR A 80 -1.86 5.10 9.18
N ALA A 81 -0.95 4.50 9.96
CA ALA A 81 0.48 4.75 9.88
C ALA A 81 1.08 4.33 8.52
N SER A 82 0.57 3.24 7.94
CA SER A 82 1.02 2.77 6.62
C SER A 82 0.57 3.73 5.51
N PHE A 83 -0.65 4.26 5.59
CA PHE A 83 -1.11 5.30 4.67
C PHE A 83 -0.34 6.62 4.86
N GLY A 84 -0.08 7.03 6.11
CA GLY A 84 0.75 8.20 6.42
C GLY A 84 2.14 8.14 5.79
N THR A 85 2.75 6.95 5.74
CA THR A 85 4.03 6.74 5.06
C THR A 85 3.97 7.03 3.55
N LEU A 86 2.83 6.78 2.90
CA LEU A 86 2.63 7.18 1.51
C LEU A 86 2.47 8.70 1.38
N VAL A 87 1.68 9.33 2.27
CA VAL A 87 1.51 10.79 2.31
C VAL A 87 2.86 11.49 2.43
N ASP A 88 3.72 11.05 3.36
CA ASP A 88 5.06 11.62 3.54
C ASP A 88 5.95 11.51 2.29
N ARG A 89 5.84 10.39 1.55
CA ARG A 89 6.60 10.19 0.31
C ARG A 89 6.11 11.08 -0.82
N VAL A 90 4.79 11.26 -0.91
CA VAL A 90 4.17 12.15 -1.88
C VAL A 90 4.56 13.59 -1.57
N HIS A 91 4.49 14.01 -0.31
CA HIS A 91 4.93 15.33 0.14
C HIS A 91 6.41 15.58 -0.22
N ALA A 92 7.31 14.63 0.09
CA ALA A 92 8.71 14.75 -0.29
C ALA A 92 8.94 14.82 -1.82
N ALA A 93 8.10 14.15 -2.61
CA ALA A 93 8.14 14.23 -4.07
C ALA A 93 7.68 15.61 -4.58
N MET A 94 6.66 16.20 -3.96
CA MET A 94 6.21 17.58 -4.22
C MET A 94 7.30 18.59 -3.86
N ASP A 95 7.89 18.49 -2.67
CA ASP A 95 8.97 19.40 -2.20
C ASP A 95 10.19 19.38 -3.14
N SER A 96 10.50 18.23 -3.72
CA SER A 96 11.59 18.09 -4.70
C SER A 96 11.24 18.56 -6.12
N GLY A 97 10.01 19.04 -6.35
CA GLY A 97 9.50 19.41 -7.67
C GLY A 97 9.20 18.23 -8.60
N GLY A 98 9.22 16.99 -8.08
CA GLY A 98 8.91 15.78 -8.84
C GLY A 98 7.41 15.57 -9.06
N LEU A 99 6.57 16.11 -8.17
CA LEU A 99 5.12 16.20 -8.31
C LEU A 99 4.69 17.67 -8.21
N ALA A 100 3.52 18.00 -8.78
CA ALA A 100 2.93 19.32 -8.63
C ALA A 100 2.61 19.60 -7.15
N ALA A 101 2.80 20.85 -6.71
CA ALA A 101 2.38 21.27 -5.37
C ALA A 101 0.85 21.13 -5.20
N GLY A 102 0.41 20.70 -4.02
CA GLY A 102 -1.00 20.47 -3.70
C GLY A 102 -1.15 19.75 -2.37
N ASP A 103 -2.33 19.18 -2.12
CA ASP A 103 -2.55 18.34 -0.95
C ASP A 103 -1.93 16.95 -1.16
N SER A 104 -0.91 16.63 -0.37
CA SER A 104 -0.21 15.34 -0.43
C SER A 104 -1.11 14.15 -0.08
N THR A 105 -2.14 14.35 0.74
CA THR A 105 -3.12 13.33 1.13
C THR A 105 -4.00 12.96 -0.05
N ASP A 106 -4.49 13.94 -0.80
CA ASP A 106 -5.33 13.70 -1.99
C ASP A 106 -4.53 12.99 -3.10
N ALA A 107 -3.28 13.39 -3.31
CA ALA A 107 -2.40 12.72 -4.27
C ALA A 107 -2.03 11.30 -3.80
N ALA A 108 -1.77 11.09 -2.51
CA ALA A 108 -1.56 9.77 -1.94
C ALA A 108 -2.80 8.87 -2.09
N GLN A 109 -4.00 9.41 -1.88
CA GLN A 109 -5.25 8.69 -2.07
C GLN A 109 -5.42 8.27 -3.55
N GLN A 110 -5.12 9.15 -4.51
CA GLN A 110 -5.17 8.80 -5.93
C GLN A 110 -4.18 7.68 -6.29
N ILE A 111 -2.93 7.79 -5.81
CA ILE A 111 -1.89 6.77 -6.00
C ILE A 111 -2.32 5.44 -5.40
N TRP A 112 -2.76 5.45 -4.14
CA TRP A 112 -3.18 4.25 -3.45
C TRP A 112 -4.39 3.61 -4.13
N SER A 113 -5.43 4.37 -4.46
CA SER A 113 -6.61 3.86 -5.19
C SER A 113 -6.22 3.14 -6.49
N ALA A 114 -5.31 3.72 -7.27
CA ALA A 114 -4.86 3.13 -8.52
C ALA A 114 -4.07 1.82 -8.30
N ILE A 115 -3.06 1.83 -7.44
CA ILE A 115 -2.23 0.63 -7.21
C ILE A 115 -2.98 -0.46 -6.44
N HIS A 116 -3.83 -0.09 -5.49
CA HIS A 116 -4.68 -1.01 -4.75
C HIS A 116 -5.67 -1.69 -5.68
N GLY A 117 -6.38 -0.93 -6.52
CA GLY A 117 -7.30 -1.49 -7.51
C GLY A 117 -6.62 -2.47 -8.48
N ALA A 118 -5.45 -2.09 -9.02
CA ALA A 118 -4.71 -2.96 -9.93
C ALA A 118 -4.25 -4.26 -9.25
N VAL A 119 -3.74 -4.18 -8.03
CA VAL A 119 -3.28 -5.34 -7.25
C VAL A 119 -4.44 -6.24 -6.83
N SER A 120 -5.56 -5.67 -6.37
CA SER A 120 -6.74 -6.43 -6.00
C SER A 120 -7.32 -7.19 -7.19
N LEU A 121 -7.36 -6.57 -8.38
CA LEU A 121 -7.75 -7.26 -9.61
C LEU A 121 -6.79 -8.40 -9.97
N GLU A 122 -5.48 -8.19 -9.83
CA GLU A 122 -4.47 -9.21 -10.10
C GLU A 122 -4.60 -10.41 -9.14
N ILE A 123 -4.77 -10.17 -7.84
CA ILE A 123 -4.98 -11.21 -6.82
C ILE A 123 -6.27 -11.97 -7.07
N ALA A 124 -7.34 -11.28 -7.50
CA ALA A 124 -8.60 -11.90 -7.88
C ALA A 124 -8.53 -12.72 -9.20
N GLY A 125 -7.39 -12.69 -9.91
CA GLY A 125 -7.23 -13.34 -11.21
C GLY A 125 -7.95 -12.62 -12.35
N VAL A 126 -8.38 -11.37 -12.15
CA VAL A 126 -9.10 -10.56 -13.14
C VAL A 126 -8.11 -9.67 -13.88
N HIS A 127 -7.48 -10.19 -14.93
CA HIS A 127 -6.57 -9.41 -15.76
C HIS A 127 -6.63 -9.83 -17.23
N PHE A 128 -6.44 -8.85 -18.12
CA PHE A 128 -6.43 -9.05 -19.57
C PHE A 128 -5.08 -8.65 -20.20
N ALA A 129 -4.17 -8.08 -19.41
CA ALA A 129 -2.82 -7.77 -19.86
C ALA A 129 -2.00 -9.05 -20.04
N HIS A 130 -1.18 -9.07 -21.10
CA HIS A 130 -0.26 -10.17 -21.40
C HIS A 130 0.91 -10.20 -20.41
N ASP A 131 1.43 -9.02 -20.07
CA ASP A 131 2.48 -8.83 -19.06
C ASP A 131 1.92 -7.93 -17.94
N ARG A 132 1.71 -8.54 -16.77
CA ARG A 132 1.11 -7.87 -15.61
C ARG A 132 2.07 -6.88 -14.96
N GLU A 133 3.35 -7.20 -14.90
CA GLU A 133 4.36 -6.35 -14.28
C GLU A 133 4.60 -5.11 -15.13
N ALA A 134 4.78 -5.28 -16.44
CA ALA A 134 4.96 -4.16 -17.35
C ALA A 134 3.72 -3.26 -17.39
N ASN A 135 2.51 -3.83 -17.36
CA ASN A 135 1.26 -3.06 -17.32
C ASN A 135 1.17 -2.23 -16.03
N PHE A 136 1.42 -2.84 -14.86
CA PHE A 136 1.42 -2.13 -13.58
C PHE A 136 2.44 -0.99 -13.57
N ALA A 137 3.67 -1.24 -14.05
CA ALA A 137 4.70 -0.20 -14.13
C ALA A 137 4.27 0.97 -15.02
N ALA A 138 3.70 0.68 -16.20
CA ALA A 138 3.22 1.70 -17.13
C ALA A 138 2.02 2.50 -16.57
N MET A 139 1.15 1.86 -15.79
CA MET A 139 0.07 2.53 -15.07
C MET A 139 0.61 3.51 -14.04
N VAL A 140 1.57 3.09 -13.21
CA VAL A 140 2.23 3.95 -12.22
C VAL A 140 2.93 5.13 -12.90
N ASP A 141 3.66 4.88 -13.99
CA ASP A 141 4.32 5.94 -14.77
C ASP A 141 3.32 6.96 -15.32
N SER A 142 2.18 6.49 -15.81
CA SER A 142 1.14 7.36 -16.37
C SER A 142 0.47 8.20 -15.29
N LEU A 143 0.20 7.61 -14.13
CA LEU A 143 -0.35 8.32 -12.98
C LEU A 143 0.61 9.39 -12.45
N LEU A 144 1.89 9.03 -12.22
CA LEU A 144 2.88 9.98 -11.71
C LEU A 144 3.16 11.12 -12.70
N ARG A 145 3.13 10.84 -14.01
CA ARG A 145 3.18 11.90 -15.04
C ARG A 145 1.97 12.82 -15.00
N GLY A 146 0.77 12.27 -14.75
CA GLY A 146 -0.45 13.08 -14.59
C GLY A 146 -0.43 13.98 -13.35
N LEU A 147 0.32 13.58 -12.31
CA LEU A 147 0.53 14.33 -11.08
C LEU A 147 1.77 15.25 -11.11
N ALA A 148 2.55 15.24 -12.20
CA ALA A 148 3.74 16.07 -12.34
C ALA A 148 3.37 17.56 -12.57
N PRO A 149 4.29 18.51 -12.27
CA PRO A 149 4.09 19.91 -12.60
C PRO A 149 3.81 20.10 -14.09
N ARG A 150 2.89 21.02 -14.44
CA ARG A 150 2.67 21.40 -15.84
C ARG A 150 3.87 22.23 -16.32
N ALA A 151 4.35 21.92 -17.52
CA ALA A 151 5.36 22.71 -18.23
C ALA A 151 4.75 24.00 -18.80
#